data_AF-A0A0H4BII2-F1
#
_entry.id   AF-A0A0H4BII2-F1
#
_cell.length_a   1.000
_cell.length_b   1.000
_cell.length_c   1.000
_cell.angle_alpha   90.00
_cell.angle_beta   90.00
_cell.angle_gamma   90.00
#
_symmetry.space_group_name_H-M   'P 1'
#
loop_
_entity.id
_entity.type
_entity.pdbx_description
1 polymer ?
#
loop_
_entity_poly.entity_id
_entity_poly.type
_entity_poly.pdbx_seq_one_letter_code
_entity_poly.pdbx_strand_id
1 'polypeptide(L)'
;MGLSWLKPSAALLLGAALMGAGFPEPDAKRMVGTWVLTTNENVPFNLILRPDGSSLTVTGKRHPDVGTSQRMTRNQLLENGNWQTWGNGIRSTYSDGWTDTIQIGPAGAVQWSWKPGSSLNGGPSNHGKAVQLKSPVMDWVGAYKLEPMQQEKPPFVAVLISSGMAFNNIDQVADGSWSLTGNGSVLIKWTSGWRSLIKPTANGIPGPEESFAVQHWSPGVPTSKPANANRSGVRL
;
A
#
# COMPACT_ATOMS: atom_id res chain seq x y z
N MET A 1 -57.23 -18.61 -44.85
CA MET A 1 -57.66 -17.78 -43.70
C MET A 1 -57.84 -18.76 -42.55
N GLY A 2 -57.03 -18.90 -41.51
CA GLY A 2 -56.04 -18.06 -40.84
C GLY A 2 -56.19 -18.39 -39.35
N LEU A 3 -55.57 -19.48 -38.88
CA LEU A 3 -55.55 -19.85 -37.45
C LEU A 3 -54.50 -18.99 -36.73
N SER A 4 -54.88 -18.26 -35.69
CA SER A 4 -53.94 -17.68 -34.73
C SER A 4 -54.20 -18.23 -33.33
N TRP A 5 -53.20 -18.97 -32.84
CA TRP A 5 -53.08 -19.41 -31.46
C TRP A 5 -52.55 -18.24 -30.62
N LEU A 6 -53.30 -17.82 -29.60
CA LEU A 6 -52.80 -16.92 -28.56
C LEU A 6 -51.83 -17.71 -27.65
N LYS A 7 -50.53 -17.44 -27.77
CA LYS A 7 -49.54 -17.83 -26.77
C LYS A 7 -49.65 -16.87 -25.58
N PRO A 8 -49.66 -17.33 -24.32
CA PRO A 8 -49.51 -16.43 -23.19
C PRO A 8 -48.12 -15.79 -23.25
N SER A 9 -48.09 -14.47 -23.17
CA SER A 9 -46.87 -13.65 -23.17
C SER A 9 -45.94 -14.07 -22.04
N ALA A 10 -44.75 -14.56 -22.41
CA ALA A 10 -43.64 -14.87 -21.51
C ALA A 10 -42.97 -13.59 -20.94
N ALA A 11 -43.77 -12.61 -20.50
CA ALA A 11 -43.29 -11.28 -20.10
C ALA A 11 -43.47 -10.99 -18.60
N LEU A 12 -43.93 -11.95 -17.79
CA LEU A 12 -44.25 -11.72 -16.36
C LEU A 12 -43.53 -12.65 -15.37
N LEU A 13 -42.45 -13.32 -15.80
CA LEU A 13 -41.59 -14.13 -14.92
C LEU A 13 -40.11 -13.69 -14.90
N LEU A 14 -39.74 -12.60 -15.57
CA LEU A 14 -38.38 -12.03 -15.51
C LEU A 14 -38.17 -10.98 -14.41
N GLY A 15 -39.19 -10.71 -13.57
CA GLY A 15 -39.14 -9.65 -12.55
C GLY A 15 -38.56 -10.05 -11.19
N ALA A 16 -38.28 -11.33 -10.93
CA ALA A 16 -37.93 -11.81 -9.58
C ALA A 16 -36.57 -12.53 -9.46
N ALA A 17 -35.81 -12.69 -10.56
CA ALA A 17 -34.57 -13.48 -10.55
C ALA A 17 -33.26 -12.66 -10.45
N LEU A 18 -33.33 -11.32 -10.47
CA LEU A 18 -32.13 -10.45 -10.44
C LEU A 18 -31.81 -9.83 -9.07
N MET A 19 -32.57 -10.14 -8.01
CA MET A 19 -32.31 -9.63 -6.65
C MET A 19 -31.59 -10.63 -5.71
N GLY A 20 -30.99 -11.69 -6.26
CA GLY A 20 -30.31 -12.72 -5.47
C GLY A 20 -28.93 -13.14 -5.97
N ALA A 21 -28.47 -12.65 -7.12
CA ALA A 21 -27.11 -12.88 -7.58
C ALA A 21 -26.22 -11.80 -6.98
N GLY A 22 -25.94 -11.90 -5.67
CA GLY A 22 -24.74 -11.25 -5.14
C GLY A 22 -23.58 -11.68 -6.04
N PHE A 23 -22.86 -10.73 -6.62
CA PHE A 23 -21.58 -11.06 -7.23
C PHE A 23 -20.81 -11.88 -6.19
N PRO A 24 -20.25 -13.05 -6.56
CA PRO A 24 -19.55 -13.86 -5.59
C PRO A 24 -18.52 -12.96 -4.90
N GLU A 25 -18.56 -12.93 -3.57
CA GLU A 25 -17.54 -12.22 -2.81
C GLU A 25 -16.18 -12.72 -3.32
N PRO A 26 -15.23 -11.80 -3.58
CA PRO A 26 -13.95 -12.22 -4.10
C PRO A 26 -13.29 -13.14 -3.08
N ASP A 27 -12.57 -14.14 -3.59
CA ASP A 27 -11.71 -14.96 -2.76
C ASP A 27 -10.73 -14.04 -2.01
N ALA A 28 -10.99 -13.81 -0.71
CA ALA A 28 -10.26 -12.88 0.13
C ALA A 28 -8.75 -13.16 0.09
N LYS A 29 -8.36 -14.43 -0.10
CA LYS A 29 -6.95 -14.83 -0.24
C LYS A 29 -6.29 -14.25 -1.49
N ARG A 30 -7.04 -14.02 -2.57
CA ARG A 30 -6.52 -13.40 -3.80
C ARG A 30 -6.33 -11.89 -3.65
N MET A 31 -7.04 -11.27 -2.72
CA MET A 31 -6.99 -9.83 -2.48
C MET A 31 -5.81 -9.45 -1.59
N VAL A 32 -5.36 -10.34 -0.70
CA VAL A 32 -4.14 -10.16 0.11
C VAL A 32 -2.93 -9.81 -0.76
N GLY A 33 -2.09 -8.92 -0.23
CA GLY A 33 -0.87 -8.45 -0.87
C GLY A 33 -0.85 -6.94 -1.09
N THR A 34 0.11 -6.49 -1.89
CA THR A 34 0.33 -5.07 -2.14
C THR A 34 -0.37 -4.61 -3.42
N TRP A 35 -1.15 -3.55 -3.31
CA TRP A 35 -1.84 -2.87 -4.40
C TRP A 35 -1.25 -1.49 -4.62
N VAL A 36 -1.23 -1.04 -5.87
CA VAL A 36 -0.95 0.33 -6.26
C VAL A 36 -2.28 1.04 -6.52
N LEU A 37 -2.48 2.14 -5.81
CA LEU A 37 -3.61 3.05 -5.89
C LEU A 37 -3.10 4.46 -6.25
N THR A 38 -3.97 5.37 -6.64
CA THR A 38 -3.63 6.76 -6.95
C THR A 38 -4.43 7.73 -6.11
N THR A 39 -3.82 8.83 -5.67
CA THR A 39 -4.54 9.94 -5.02
C THR A 39 -5.29 10.79 -6.05
N ASN A 40 -6.07 11.78 -5.59
CA ASN A 40 -6.71 12.78 -6.45
C ASN A 40 -5.72 13.57 -7.32
N GLU A 41 -4.50 13.76 -6.82
CA GLU A 41 -3.41 14.43 -7.54
C GLU A 41 -2.63 13.48 -8.47
N ASN A 42 -3.16 12.28 -8.72
CA ASN A 42 -2.56 11.23 -9.53
C ASN A 42 -1.18 10.77 -9.01
N VAL A 43 -0.96 10.86 -7.70
CA VAL A 43 0.26 10.37 -7.05
C VAL A 43 0.03 8.90 -6.66
N PRO A 44 0.89 7.96 -7.10
CA PRO A 44 0.75 6.57 -6.70
C PRO A 44 1.10 6.38 -5.22
N PHE A 45 0.32 5.54 -4.54
CA PHE A 45 0.61 5.04 -3.20
C PHE A 45 0.31 3.54 -3.14
N ASN A 46 0.80 2.87 -2.11
CA ASN A 46 0.60 1.43 -1.95
C ASN A 46 -0.37 1.12 -0.81
N LEU A 47 -1.33 0.25 -1.07
CA LEU A 47 -2.22 -0.36 -0.08
C LEU A 47 -1.81 -1.82 0.13
N ILE A 48 -1.46 -2.18 1.35
CA ILE A 48 -1.04 -3.53 1.73
C ILE A 48 -2.18 -4.16 2.51
N LEU A 49 -2.74 -5.26 1.98
CA LEU A 49 -3.82 -6.02 2.59
C LEU A 49 -3.25 -7.29 3.22
N ARG A 50 -3.45 -7.47 4.53
CA ARG A 50 -2.91 -8.62 5.28
C ARG A 50 -3.97 -9.69 5.53
N PRO A 51 -3.57 -10.97 5.69
CA PRO A 51 -4.51 -12.07 5.93
C PRO A 51 -5.39 -11.92 7.18
N ASP A 52 -4.94 -11.17 8.18
CA ASP A 52 -5.66 -10.93 9.44
C ASP A 52 -6.76 -9.86 9.34
N GLY A 53 -6.99 -9.29 8.14
CA GLY A 53 -7.95 -8.21 7.93
C GLY A 53 -7.40 -6.82 8.22
N SER A 54 -6.13 -6.68 8.63
CA SER A 54 -5.50 -5.37 8.77
C SER A 54 -4.96 -4.86 7.43
N SER A 55 -4.95 -3.53 7.27
CA SER A 55 -4.43 -2.86 6.08
C SER A 55 -3.43 -1.77 6.47
N LEU A 56 -2.45 -1.55 5.62
CA LEU A 56 -1.47 -0.47 5.75
C LEU A 56 -1.37 0.27 4.42
N THR A 57 -1.59 1.58 4.42
CA THR A 57 -1.17 2.40 3.27
C THR A 57 0.22 2.94 3.54
N VAL A 58 1.04 2.99 2.50
CA VAL A 58 2.32 3.69 2.52
C VAL A 58 2.39 4.66 1.34
N THR A 59 2.86 5.86 1.63
CA THR A 59 3.00 6.94 0.67
C THR A 59 4.20 7.79 1.03
N GLY A 60 4.58 8.64 0.09
CA GLY A 60 5.55 9.71 0.31
C GLY A 60 4.96 11.04 -0.07
N LYS A 61 3.68 11.29 0.29
CA LYS A 61 2.98 12.49 -0.14
C LYS A 61 3.81 13.70 0.29
N ARG A 62 4.44 14.38 -0.68
CA ARG A 62 4.77 15.80 -0.53
C ARG A 62 3.43 16.46 -0.23
N HIS A 63 3.28 17.01 0.97
CA HIS A 63 2.10 17.77 1.34
C HIS A 63 1.77 18.74 0.19
N PRO A 64 0.50 19.03 -0.12
CA PRO A 64 0.14 19.88 -1.26
C PRO A 64 0.78 21.29 -1.24
N ASP A 65 1.42 21.70 -0.15
CA ASP A 65 2.10 22.99 -0.01
C ASP A 65 3.58 23.03 -0.44
N VAL A 66 4.17 21.95 -0.96
CA VAL A 66 5.65 21.88 -1.00
C VAL A 66 6.19 21.27 -2.29
N GLY A 67 6.47 22.18 -3.23
CA GLY A 67 7.57 22.01 -4.20
C GLY A 67 8.95 21.93 -3.52
N THR A 68 9.04 22.20 -2.22
CA THR A 68 10.28 22.12 -1.44
C THR A 68 10.37 20.81 -0.64
N SER A 69 11.53 20.16 -0.72
CA SER A 69 11.83 19.00 0.12
C SER A 69 11.79 19.37 1.60
N GLN A 70 11.11 18.56 2.42
CA GLN A 70 10.95 18.80 3.85
C GLN A 70 10.86 17.50 4.66
N ARG A 71 10.93 17.64 5.98
CA ARG A 71 10.71 16.56 6.93
C ARG A 71 9.25 16.13 6.89
N MET A 72 9.02 14.82 6.95
CA MET A 72 7.68 14.23 7.00
C MET A 72 7.34 13.74 8.40
N THR A 73 6.07 13.83 8.78
CA THR A 73 5.53 13.19 9.98
C THR A 73 5.17 11.74 9.69
N ARG A 74 4.97 10.92 10.73
CA ARG A 74 4.56 9.52 10.57
C ARG A 74 3.29 9.37 9.74
N ASN A 75 2.26 10.17 10.03
CA ASN A 75 0.95 10.07 9.35
C ASN A 75 0.99 10.57 7.89
N GLN A 76 2.05 11.27 7.50
CA GLN A 76 2.30 11.61 6.09
C GLN A 76 2.97 10.47 5.31
N LEU A 77 3.55 9.48 6.01
CA LEU A 77 4.25 8.34 5.41
C LEU A 77 3.36 7.10 5.32
N LEU A 78 2.49 6.90 6.30
CA LEU A 78 1.67 5.69 6.38
C LEU A 78 0.39 5.93 7.16
N GLU A 79 -0.60 5.10 6.87
CA GLU A 79 -1.88 5.05 7.59
C GLU A 79 -2.31 3.60 7.82
N ASN A 80 -2.80 3.31 9.03
CA ASN A 80 -3.28 1.98 9.39
C ASN A 80 -4.79 1.89 9.18
N GLY A 81 -5.27 0.70 8.86
CA GLY A 81 -6.70 0.46 8.68
C GLY A 81 -7.06 -1.00 8.84
N ASN A 82 -8.31 -1.29 8.52
CA ASN A 82 -8.83 -2.65 8.42
C ASN A 82 -9.55 -2.80 7.08
N TRP A 83 -9.50 -4.01 6.52
CA TRP A 83 -10.18 -4.34 5.30
C TRP A 83 -11.06 -5.57 5.46
N GLN A 84 -12.04 -5.65 4.57
CA GLN A 84 -12.97 -6.77 4.46
C GLN A 84 -13.42 -6.94 3.00
N THR A 85 -13.99 -8.08 2.67
CA THR A 85 -14.71 -8.26 1.40
C THR A 85 -15.88 -7.27 1.31
N TRP A 86 -16.14 -6.78 0.11
CA TRP A 86 -17.23 -5.85 -0.17
C TRP A 86 -17.62 -5.90 -1.65
N GLY A 87 -18.82 -6.40 -1.93
CA GLY A 87 -19.26 -6.65 -3.31
C GLY A 87 -18.35 -7.67 -4.00
N ASN A 88 -17.89 -7.35 -5.21
CA ASN A 88 -16.93 -8.17 -5.97
C ASN A 88 -15.45 -7.85 -5.63
N GLY A 89 -15.23 -7.14 -4.52
CA GLY A 89 -13.97 -6.50 -4.19
C GLY A 89 -13.66 -6.47 -2.70
N ILE A 90 -12.85 -5.50 -2.30
CA ILE A 90 -12.58 -5.21 -0.90
C ILE A 90 -12.96 -3.76 -0.57
N ARG A 91 -13.16 -3.52 0.72
CA ARG A 91 -13.23 -2.20 1.32
C ARG A 91 -12.20 -2.12 2.44
N SER A 92 -11.42 -1.06 2.44
CA SER A 92 -10.42 -0.70 3.45
C SER A 92 -10.82 0.63 4.11
N THR A 93 -10.86 0.66 5.43
CA THR A 93 -11.20 1.86 6.23
C THR A 93 -10.05 2.23 7.15
N TYR A 94 -9.73 3.52 7.21
CA TYR A 94 -8.55 4.04 7.91
C TYR A 94 -8.92 4.91 9.11
N SER A 95 -7.94 5.17 10.00
CA SER A 95 -8.20 5.91 11.25
C SER A 95 -8.50 7.40 11.03
N ASP A 96 -8.07 7.95 9.90
CA ASP A 96 -8.38 9.32 9.47
C ASP A 96 -9.79 9.48 8.87
N GLY A 97 -10.53 8.37 8.72
CA GLY A 97 -11.89 8.33 8.19
C GLY A 97 -11.97 8.16 6.67
N TRP A 98 -10.85 8.06 5.96
CA TRP A 98 -10.87 7.69 4.55
C TRP A 98 -11.32 6.23 4.37
N THR A 99 -11.95 5.97 3.23
CA THR A 99 -12.30 4.62 2.79
C THR A 99 -11.85 4.41 1.36
N ASP A 100 -11.09 3.34 1.11
CA ASP A 100 -10.77 2.86 -0.23
C ASP A 100 -11.51 1.56 -0.52
N THR A 101 -11.92 1.38 -1.76
CA THR A 101 -12.41 0.10 -2.25
C THR A 101 -11.64 -0.28 -3.50
N ILE A 102 -11.41 -1.58 -3.66
CA ILE A 102 -10.91 -2.15 -4.91
C ILE A 102 -12.00 -3.08 -5.42
N GLN A 103 -12.62 -2.73 -6.54
CA GLN A 103 -13.64 -3.55 -7.20
C GLN A 103 -13.02 -4.30 -8.38
N ILE A 104 -13.39 -5.57 -8.56
CA ILE A 104 -12.83 -6.43 -9.61
C ILE A 104 -13.87 -6.61 -10.72
N GLY A 105 -13.67 -5.91 -11.84
CA GLY A 105 -14.55 -6.02 -13.02
C GLY A 105 -13.89 -6.77 -14.19
N PRO A 106 -14.65 -7.05 -15.26
CA PRO A 106 -14.11 -7.66 -16.48
C PRO A 106 -12.97 -6.85 -17.13
N ALA A 107 -12.95 -5.54 -16.94
CA ALA A 107 -11.91 -4.64 -17.45
C ALA A 107 -10.68 -4.53 -16.53
N GLY A 108 -10.65 -5.27 -15.42
CA GLY A 108 -9.60 -5.21 -14.40
C GLY A 108 -10.07 -4.57 -13.09
N ALA A 109 -9.12 -4.34 -12.19
CA ALA A 109 -9.37 -3.80 -10.87
C ALA A 109 -9.44 -2.26 -10.91
N VAL A 110 -10.43 -1.70 -10.22
CA VAL A 110 -10.65 -0.25 -10.10
C VAL A 110 -10.67 0.16 -8.65
N GLN A 111 -10.14 1.34 -8.38
CA GLN A 111 -10.15 1.99 -7.08
C GLN A 111 -11.29 3.00 -7.03
N TRP A 112 -12.08 2.99 -5.96
CA TRP A 112 -12.96 4.09 -5.57
C TRP A 112 -12.64 4.50 -4.12
N SER A 113 -12.51 5.80 -3.85
CA SER A 113 -12.22 6.31 -2.51
C SER A 113 -13.21 7.37 -2.06
N TRP A 114 -13.50 7.40 -0.77
CA TRP A 114 -14.38 8.38 -0.12
C TRP A 114 -13.61 9.10 0.98
N LYS A 115 -13.65 10.43 0.94
CA LYS A 115 -13.09 11.27 2.00
C LYS A 115 -13.92 11.14 3.29
N PRO A 116 -13.35 11.49 4.46
CA PRO A 116 -14.04 11.42 5.75
C PRO A 116 -15.41 12.12 5.72
N GLY A 117 -16.41 11.46 6.29
CA GLY A 117 -17.80 11.95 6.35
C GLY A 117 -18.62 11.83 5.07
N SER A 118 -18.05 11.32 3.97
CA SER A 118 -18.81 11.10 2.73
C SER A 118 -19.66 9.84 2.81
N SER A 119 -20.86 9.88 2.22
CA SER A 119 -21.71 8.69 2.09
C SER A 119 -21.14 7.72 1.06
N LEU A 120 -21.01 6.45 1.44
CA LEU A 120 -20.63 5.36 0.53
C LEU A 120 -21.69 5.06 -0.53
N ASN A 121 -22.93 5.51 -0.33
CA ASN A 121 -24.01 5.40 -1.32
C ASN A 121 -23.97 6.54 -2.35
N GLY A 122 -23.14 7.56 -2.11
CA GLY A 122 -22.86 8.62 -3.07
C GLY A 122 -21.67 8.30 -3.97
N GLY A 123 -21.43 9.16 -4.97
CA GLY A 123 -20.26 9.03 -5.83
C GLY A 123 -18.94 9.15 -5.05
N PRO A 124 -17.87 8.48 -5.50
CA PRO A 124 -16.59 8.52 -4.82
C PRO A 124 -15.91 9.89 -4.95
N SER A 125 -15.11 10.24 -3.93
CA SER A 125 -14.26 11.43 -3.94
C SER A 125 -13.04 11.30 -4.86
N ASN A 126 -12.64 10.06 -5.15
CA ASN A 126 -11.54 9.71 -6.05
C ASN A 126 -11.87 8.41 -6.78
N HIS A 127 -11.41 8.26 -8.02
CA HIS A 127 -11.49 6.98 -8.72
C HIS A 127 -10.30 6.80 -9.65
N GLY A 128 -9.87 5.55 -9.84
CA GLY A 128 -8.71 5.23 -10.65
C GLY A 128 -8.59 3.73 -10.93
N LYS A 129 -7.46 3.34 -11.50
CA LYS A 129 -7.10 1.93 -11.65
C LYS A 129 -6.45 1.43 -10.36
N ALA A 130 -6.72 0.19 -10.02
CA ALA A 130 -5.98 -0.53 -8.99
C ALA A 130 -5.11 -1.60 -9.65
N VAL A 131 -3.87 -1.75 -9.20
CA VAL A 131 -2.95 -2.76 -9.74
C VAL A 131 -2.34 -3.56 -8.61
N GLN A 132 -2.57 -4.87 -8.58
CA GLN A 132 -1.92 -5.75 -7.61
C GLN A 132 -0.48 -6.04 -8.06
N LEU A 133 0.47 -5.84 -7.16
CA LEU A 133 1.86 -6.21 -7.40
C LEU A 133 2.00 -7.74 -7.28
N LYS A 134 2.66 -8.36 -8.27
CA LYS A 134 2.86 -9.81 -8.34
C LYS A 134 4.32 -10.25 -8.25
N SER A 135 5.25 -9.30 -8.32
CA SER A 135 6.68 -9.61 -8.22
C SER A 135 7.07 -9.80 -6.75
N PRO A 136 7.78 -10.88 -6.38
CA PRO A 136 8.27 -11.09 -5.01
C PRO A 136 9.15 -9.94 -4.49
N VAL A 137 9.79 -9.20 -5.39
CA VAL A 137 10.55 -7.98 -5.04
C VAL A 137 9.68 -6.93 -4.37
N MET A 138 8.41 -6.86 -4.77
CA MET A 138 7.45 -5.87 -4.28
C MET A 138 6.91 -6.21 -2.89
N ASP A 139 7.24 -7.37 -2.35
CA ASP A 139 6.95 -7.69 -0.95
C ASP A 139 7.83 -6.90 0.03
N TRP A 140 8.86 -6.19 -0.45
CA TRP A 140 9.57 -5.16 0.32
C TRP A 140 8.85 -3.82 0.37
N VAL A 141 7.78 -3.62 -0.40
CA VAL A 141 6.95 -2.41 -0.25
C VAL A 141 6.25 -2.45 1.10
N GLY A 142 6.30 -1.33 1.82
CA GLY A 142 5.75 -1.23 3.16
C GLY A 142 6.49 -0.25 4.05
N ALA A 143 6.17 -0.33 5.34
CA ALA A 143 6.74 0.53 6.36
C ALA A 143 7.62 -0.26 7.32
N TYR A 144 8.66 0.40 7.79
CA TYR A 144 9.72 -0.17 8.60
C TYR A 144 10.05 0.81 9.72
N LYS A 145 10.07 0.32 10.96
CA LYS A 145 10.61 1.06 12.09
C LYS A 145 12.07 0.69 12.25
N LEU A 146 12.97 1.63 12.09
CA LEU A 146 14.43 1.41 12.09
C LEU A 146 15.06 2.13 13.27
N GLU A 147 15.99 1.48 13.96
CA GLU A 147 16.84 2.17 14.95
C GLU A 147 17.87 3.03 14.22
N PRO A 148 18.07 4.30 14.61
CA PRO A 148 19.07 5.16 13.98
C PRO A 148 20.51 4.75 14.35
N MET A 149 21.47 5.29 13.60
CA MET A 149 22.89 5.19 13.98
C MET A 149 23.13 5.86 15.35
N GLN A 150 22.60 7.07 15.54
CA GLN A 150 22.72 7.84 16.77
C GLN A 150 21.86 7.23 17.88
N GLN A 151 22.46 6.66 18.93
CA GLN A 151 21.74 5.93 19.98
C GLN A 151 20.80 6.83 20.79
N GLU A 152 21.08 8.13 20.85
CA GLU A 152 20.26 9.13 21.53
C GLU A 152 18.99 9.49 20.76
N LYS A 153 18.88 9.13 19.48
CA LYS A 153 17.69 9.40 18.67
C LYS A 153 16.69 8.25 18.77
N PRO A 154 15.38 8.55 18.81
CA PRO A 154 14.36 7.50 18.78
C PRO A 154 14.36 6.76 17.43
N PRO A 155 13.85 5.52 17.39
CA PRO A 155 13.56 4.81 16.15
C PRO A 155 12.71 5.66 15.21
N PHE A 156 12.98 5.56 13.91
CA PHE A 156 12.31 6.32 12.87
C PHE A 156 11.54 5.39 11.94
N VAL A 157 10.59 5.97 11.21
CA VAL A 157 9.82 5.25 10.18
C VAL A 157 10.47 5.50 8.83
N ALA A 158 10.73 4.42 8.12
CA ALA A 158 11.09 4.40 6.71
C ALA A 158 9.98 3.68 5.93
N VAL A 159 9.54 4.25 4.81
CA VAL A 159 8.59 3.61 3.90
C VAL A 159 9.23 3.38 2.55
N LEU A 160 8.97 2.22 1.96
CA LEU A 160 9.39 1.84 0.62
C LEU A 160 8.13 1.75 -0.24
N ILE A 161 8.09 2.51 -1.34
CA ILE A 161 6.96 2.48 -2.28
C ILE A 161 7.37 1.83 -3.60
N SER A 162 6.40 1.28 -4.32
CA SER A 162 6.63 0.45 -5.51
C SER A 162 7.29 1.17 -6.70
N SER A 163 7.37 2.51 -6.66
CA SER A 163 8.11 3.30 -7.65
C SER A 163 9.64 3.29 -7.46
N GLY A 164 10.14 2.61 -6.43
CA GLY A 164 11.56 2.62 -6.07
C GLY A 164 11.97 3.81 -5.19
N MET A 165 11.00 4.64 -4.80
CA MET A 165 11.21 5.73 -3.86
C MET A 165 11.10 5.26 -2.41
N ALA A 166 11.87 5.90 -1.54
CA ALA A 166 11.82 5.70 -0.10
C ALA A 166 11.60 7.04 0.61
N PHE A 167 10.93 7.02 1.76
CA PHE A 167 10.71 8.22 2.57
C PHE A 167 10.94 7.92 4.05
N ASN A 168 11.37 8.92 4.83
CA ASN A 168 11.55 8.77 6.27
C ASN A 168 11.10 10.00 7.08
N ASN A 169 10.97 9.85 8.40
CA ASN A 169 10.60 10.94 9.31
C ASN A 169 11.75 11.45 10.22
N ILE A 170 12.99 11.01 9.98
CA ILE A 170 14.17 11.43 10.74
C ILE A 170 14.94 12.56 10.06
N ASP A 171 14.97 12.57 8.73
CA ASP A 171 15.73 13.54 7.93
C ASP A 171 14.95 14.85 7.74
N GLN A 172 15.69 15.94 7.58
CA GLN A 172 15.13 17.24 7.18
C GLN A 172 14.58 17.23 5.75
N VAL A 173 15.08 16.31 4.93
CA VAL A 173 14.64 16.01 3.57
C VAL A 173 14.34 14.52 3.57
N ALA A 174 13.06 14.15 3.60
CA ALA A 174 12.60 12.79 3.83
C ALA A 174 12.95 11.81 2.68
N ASP A 175 13.26 12.34 1.51
CA ASP A 175 13.31 11.66 0.23
C ASP A 175 14.51 10.70 0.13
N GLY A 176 14.32 9.58 -0.54
CA GLY A 176 15.36 8.63 -0.90
C GLY A 176 14.92 7.69 -2.02
N SER A 177 15.79 6.74 -2.35
CA SER A 177 15.50 5.66 -3.28
C SER A 177 15.91 4.33 -2.67
N TRP A 178 15.26 3.24 -3.09
CA TRP A 178 15.62 1.90 -2.67
C TRP A 178 15.79 0.97 -3.86
N SER A 179 16.62 -0.03 -3.68
CA SER A 179 16.87 -1.08 -4.68
C SER A 179 17.21 -2.39 -4.00
N LEU A 180 16.85 -3.50 -4.62
CA LEU A 180 17.37 -4.81 -4.23
C LEU A 180 18.84 -4.95 -4.60
N THR A 181 19.55 -5.64 -3.74
CA THR A 181 20.93 -6.10 -3.98
C THR A 181 20.91 -7.59 -4.32
N GLY A 182 21.99 -8.10 -4.92
CA GLY A 182 22.05 -9.47 -5.43
C GLY A 182 21.87 -10.58 -4.38
N ASN A 183 21.95 -10.26 -3.09
CA ASN A 183 21.73 -11.20 -1.99
C ASN A 183 20.32 -11.08 -1.35
N GLY A 184 19.40 -10.36 -1.99
CA GLY A 184 18.03 -10.16 -1.49
C GLY A 184 17.88 -9.06 -0.43
N SER A 185 18.95 -8.36 -0.05
CA SER A 185 18.87 -7.20 0.85
C SER A 185 18.37 -5.96 0.11
N VAL A 186 17.70 -5.06 0.84
CA VAL A 186 17.29 -3.75 0.32
C VAL A 186 18.32 -2.71 0.72
N LEU A 187 18.91 -2.04 -0.28
CA LEU A 187 19.71 -0.84 -0.08
C LEU A 187 18.83 0.39 -0.26
N ILE A 188 18.79 1.25 0.76
CA ILE A 188 18.16 2.57 0.73
C ILE A 188 19.26 3.62 0.67
N LYS A 189 19.13 4.56 -0.27
CA LYS A 189 19.97 5.75 -0.42
C LYS A 189 19.13 6.97 -0.10
N TRP A 190 19.44 7.63 1.01
CA TRP A 190 18.74 8.83 1.46
C TRP A 190 19.35 10.08 0.82
N THR A 191 18.52 11.10 0.56
CA THR A 191 18.98 12.38 0.00
C THR A 191 19.92 13.12 0.96
N SER A 192 19.80 12.85 2.26
CA SER A 192 20.73 13.29 3.31
C SER A 192 22.15 12.70 3.16
N GLY A 193 22.38 11.81 2.20
CA GLY A 193 23.66 11.12 1.95
C GLY A 193 23.84 9.84 2.76
N TRP A 194 22.98 9.60 3.75
CA TRP A 194 22.96 8.37 4.52
C TRP A 194 22.56 7.17 3.66
N ARG A 195 23.03 5.99 4.05
CA ARG A 195 22.60 4.72 3.45
C ARG A 195 22.16 3.75 4.50
N SER A 196 21.14 2.98 4.20
CA SER A 196 20.62 1.92 5.07
C SER A 196 20.51 0.63 4.28
N LEU A 197 20.98 -0.48 4.82
CA LEU A 197 20.83 -1.81 4.23
C LEU A 197 19.96 -2.65 5.14
N ILE A 198 18.77 -3.02 4.67
CA ILE A 198 17.88 -3.94 5.36
C ILE A 198 18.18 -5.35 4.83
N LYS A 199 18.54 -6.26 5.73
CA LYS A 199 18.84 -7.65 5.36
C LYS A 199 17.58 -8.51 5.46
N PRO A 200 17.39 -9.51 4.58
CA PRO A 200 16.38 -10.52 4.79
C PRO A 200 16.66 -11.29 6.09
N THR A 201 15.61 -11.83 6.69
CA THR A 201 15.71 -12.78 7.79
C THR A 201 16.02 -14.18 7.22
N ALA A 202 16.20 -15.17 8.10
CA ALA A 202 16.41 -16.56 7.66
C ALA A 202 15.24 -17.09 6.82
N ASN A 203 14.04 -16.53 6.98
CA ASN A 203 12.82 -16.93 6.29
C ASN A 203 12.50 -16.02 5.08
N GLY A 204 13.40 -15.10 4.71
CA GLY A 204 13.23 -14.19 3.59
C GLY A 204 12.87 -12.78 4.03
N ILE A 205 11.85 -12.19 3.41
CA ILE A 205 11.43 -10.81 3.71
C ILE A 205 10.75 -10.82 5.08
N PRO A 206 11.11 -9.91 6.01
CA PRO A 206 10.50 -9.88 7.33
C PRO A 206 8.98 -9.74 7.22
N GLY A 207 8.25 -10.54 7.97
CA GLY A 207 6.80 -10.41 8.16
C GLY A 207 6.43 -9.22 9.05
N PRO A 208 5.14 -8.87 9.16
CA PRO A 208 4.69 -7.86 10.10
C PRO A 208 5.17 -8.17 11.53
N GLU A 209 5.63 -7.14 12.22
CA GLU A 209 6.22 -7.19 13.57
C GLU A 209 7.48 -8.05 13.73
N GLU A 210 8.01 -8.61 12.62
CA GLU A 210 9.27 -9.36 12.64
C GLU A 210 10.47 -8.41 12.70
N SER A 211 11.38 -8.70 13.63
CA SER A 211 12.66 -8.00 13.76
C SER A 211 13.66 -8.45 12.70
N PHE A 212 14.46 -7.51 12.21
CA PHE A 212 15.52 -7.77 11.23
C PHE A 212 16.76 -6.91 11.50
N ALA A 213 17.88 -7.30 10.88
CA ALA A 213 19.13 -6.56 10.98
C ALA A 213 19.21 -5.43 9.96
N VAL A 214 19.73 -4.28 10.40
CA VAL A 214 19.93 -3.08 9.59
C VAL A 214 21.36 -2.61 9.73
N GLN A 215 21.93 -2.14 8.63
CA GLN A 215 23.25 -1.51 8.63
C GLN A 215 23.14 -0.08 8.13
N HIS A 216 23.86 0.84 8.76
CA HIS A 216 23.89 2.25 8.36
C HIS A 216 25.29 2.71 8.00
N TRP A 217 25.37 3.55 6.96
CA TRP A 217 26.58 4.26 6.56
C TRP A 217 26.33 5.76 6.59
N SER A 218 27.26 6.48 7.20
CA SER A 218 27.28 7.93 7.23
C SER A 218 27.45 8.52 5.82
N PRO A 219 27.03 9.77 5.60
CA PRO A 219 27.27 10.47 4.35
C PRO A 219 28.73 10.42 3.93
N GLY A 220 28.97 10.14 2.65
CA GLY A 220 30.32 10.00 2.08
C GLY A 220 30.99 8.64 2.29
N VAL A 221 30.45 7.76 3.14
CA VAL A 221 31.01 6.42 3.35
C VAL A 221 30.38 5.44 2.33
N PRO A 222 31.17 4.80 1.45
CA PRO A 222 30.64 3.85 0.49
C PRO A 222 30.26 2.52 1.16
N THR A 223 29.25 1.84 0.60
CA THR A 223 28.75 0.54 1.12
C THR A 223 29.74 -0.62 0.96
N SER A 224 30.87 -0.42 0.26
CA SER A 224 31.99 -1.35 0.21
C SER A 224 32.87 -1.32 1.46
N LYS A 225 32.72 -0.31 2.32
CA LYS A 225 33.38 -0.23 3.62
C LYS A 225 32.47 -0.79 4.72
N PRO A 226 33.03 -1.18 5.88
CA PRO A 226 32.22 -1.59 7.04
C PRO A 226 31.16 -0.53 7.39
N ALA A 227 30.00 -0.99 7.81
CA ALA A 227 28.92 -0.12 8.27
C ALA A 227 29.36 0.66 9.52
N ASN A 228 28.93 1.92 9.62
CA ASN A 228 29.15 2.74 10.81
C ASN A 228 28.32 2.24 12.00
N ALA A 229 27.18 1.59 11.75
CA ALA A 229 26.38 0.97 12.79
C ALA A 229 25.65 -0.28 12.27
N ASN A 230 25.61 -1.31 13.11
CA ASN A 230 24.66 -2.41 12.99
C ASN A 230 23.54 -2.17 14.01
N ARG A 231 22.30 -2.27 13.55
CA ARG A 231 21.08 -1.93 14.27
C ARG A 231 20.00 -2.95 13.98
N SER A 232 18.89 -2.83 14.68
CA SER A 232 17.68 -3.59 14.38
C SER A 232 16.60 -2.71 13.76
N GLY A 233 15.66 -3.36 13.11
CA GLY A 233 14.41 -2.77 12.68
C GLY A 233 13.28 -3.78 12.81
N VAL A 234 12.06 -3.30 12.69
CA VAL A 234 10.83 -4.09 12.70
C VAL A 234 9.98 -3.68 11.51
N ARG A 235 9.35 -4.64 10.83
CA ARG A 235 8.41 -4.33 9.76
C ARG A 235 7.07 -4.00 10.39
N LEU A 236 6.51 -2.86 10.02
CA LEU A 236 5.20 -2.44 10.51
C LEU A 236 4.11 -3.10 9.71
#